data_AF-A0A4P2PTN4-F1
#
_entry.id   AF-A0A4P2PTN4-F1
#
_cell.length_a   1.000
_cell.length_b   1.000
_cell.length_c   1.000
_cell.angle_alpha   90.00
_cell.angle_beta   90.00
_cell.angle_gamma   90.00
#
_symmetry.space_group_name_H-M   'P 1'
#
loop_
_entity.id
_entity.type
_entity.pdbx_description
1 polymer ?
#
loop_
_entity_poly.entity_id
_entity_poly.type
_entity_poly.pdbx_seq_one_letter_code
_entity_poly.pdbx_strand_id
1 'polypeptide(L)'
;MAQVGTLDFKGFIERRKGQRAGGSDGAGNAYAYVSDKNTRLAFEKMRPVELAVTAAVRLFKTVGKTELLGHAVKVGPTQFPRVHHLALRCAETLGIATPTIYIVNSPHLNAATYGTNDDSFIMVHSALVDHFTDDELLSVIGHECGHIHNSHVVYLTAMHYLTRMASVFVKWIVGPAMLALSGWSRRAEVTCDRAGLLCVKDLDVSTRALTKLALGSTKLYEELNLEAFIAQHEEGKGGIGRFAEFTANHPWLPKRVLALRAFAESELYRRHAGLGASGLSMEEVDEKVHEVIKIWG
;
A
#
# COMPACT_ATOMS: atom_id res chain seq x y z
N MET A 1 18.09 -0.25 36.32
CA MET A 1 18.44 0.42 35.04
C MET A 1 18.85 -0.65 34.04
N ALA A 2 17.94 -1.08 33.18
CA ALA A 2 18.27 -2.06 32.14
C ALA A 2 19.08 -1.38 31.04
N GLN A 3 20.27 -1.90 30.75
CA GLN A 3 21.11 -1.43 29.66
C GLN A 3 20.37 -1.63 28.34
N VAL A 4 20.02 -0.54 27.66
CA VAL A 4 19.52 -0.56 26.29
C VAL A 4 20.71 -0.96 25.40
N GLY A 5 20.78 -2.25 25.07
CA GLY A 5 21.79 -2.77 24.15
C GLY A 5 21.76 -2.00 22.84
N THR A 6 22.94 -1.66 22.33
CA THR A 6 23.13 -1.03 21.02
C THR A 6 22.45 -1.88 19.95
N LEU A 7 21.32 -1.40 19.43
CA LEU A 7 20.57 -2.03 18.34
C LEU A 7 21.46 -2.10 17.09
N ASP A 8 22.01 -3.29 16.82
CA ASP A 8 22.69 -3.65 15.57
C ASP A 8 21.67 -3.72 14.42
N PHE A 9 21.34 -2.55 13.90
CA PHE A 9 20.38 -2.38 12.83
C PHE A 9 20.84 -3.03 11.53
N LYS A 10 22.15 -3.01 11.25
CA LYS A 10 22.72 -3.59 10.04
C LYS A 10 22.66 -5.12 10.06
N GLY A 11 23.06 -5.75 11.15
CA GLY A 11 22.91 -7.20 11.30
C GLY A 11 21.45 -7.64 11.43
N PHE A 12 20.57 -6.79 11.96
CA PHE A 12 19.12 -7.03 11.92
C PHE A 12 18.57 -7.07 10.48
N ILE A 13 18.99 -6.13 9.62
CA ILE A 13 18.61 -6.11 8.20
C ILE A 13 19.19 -7.32 7.45
N GLU A 14 20.46 -7.66 7.64
CA GLU A 14 21.10 -8.77 6.93
C GLU A 14 20.52 -10.14 7.31
N ARG A 15 20.25 -10.39 8.60
CA ARG A 15 19.61 -11.65 9.06
C ARG A 15 18.20 -11.85 8.48
N ARG A 16 17.50 -10.77 8.13
CA ARG A 16 16.10 -10.80 7.65
C ARG A 16 15.94 -10.81 6.14
N LYS A 17 17.00 -10.57 5.35
CA LYS A 17 16.96 -10.81 3.90
C LYS A 17 16.57 -12.25 3.55
N GLY A 18 16.92 -13.23 4.40
CA GLY A 18 16.58 -14.65 4.21
C GLY A 18 15.22 -15.10 4.76
N GLN A 19 14.47 -14.24 5.46
CA GLN A 19 13.18 -14.57 6.11
C GLN A 19 11.99 -13.80 5.52
N ARG A 20 12.17 -13.19 4.33
CA ARG A 20 11.11 -12.41 3.68
C ARG A 20 9.87 -13.30 3.48
N ALA A 21 8.69 -12.77 3.78
CA ALA A 21 7.43 -13.37 3.38
C ALA A 21 7.40 -13.35 1.84
N GLY A 22 7.70 -14.51 1.25
CA GLY A 22 8.02 -14.67 -0.16
C GLY A 22 9.02 -15.81 -0.25
N GLY A 23 8.52 -17.00 -0.59
CA GLY A 23 9.28 -18.25 -0.61
C GLY A 23 10.65 -18.14 -1.28
N SER A 24 11.49 -19.14 -1.03
CA SER A 24 12.93 -19.21 -1.35
C SER A 24 13.35 -18.86 -2.78
N ASP A 25 12.41 -18.80 -3.72
CA ASP A 25 12.71 -18.79 -5.15
C ASP A 25 12.37 -17.47 -5.86
N GLY A 26 12.02 -16.41 -5.14
CA GLY A 26 11.72 -15.09 -5.74
C GLY A 26 10.44 -15.05 -6.59
N ALA A 27 9.68 -16.15 -6.66
CA ALA A 27 8.41 -16.26 -7.39
C ALA A 27 7.19 -15.68 -6.65
N GLY A 28 7.30 -15.38 -5.34
CA GLY A 28 6.15 -14.99 -4.51
C GLY A 28 5.43 -13.72 -4.97
N ASN A 29 6.15 -12.71 -5.48
CA ASN A 29 5.58 -11.41 -5.86
C ASN A 29 5.74 -11.08 -7.35
N ALA A 30 5.43 -12.05 -8.23
CA ALA A 30 5.47 -11.86 -9.68
C ALA A 30 4.59 -10.71 -10.20
N TYR A 31 3.55 -10.33 -9.46
CA TYR A 31 2.67 -9.21 -9.80
C TYR A 31 3.26 -7.83 -9.49
N ALA A 32 4.30 -7.76 -8.65
CA ALA A 32 4.80 -6.49 -8.15
C ALA A 32 5.45 -5.65 -9.25
N TYR A 33 5.19 -4.34 -9.23
CA TYR A 33 5.65 -3.42 -10.24
C TYR A 33 7.18 -3.28 -10.20
N VAL A 34 7.87 -3.45 -11.34
CA VAL A 34 9.34 -3.44 -11.38
C VAL A 34 9.92 -2.14 -10.85
N SER A 35 9.29 -0.99 -11.13
CA SER A 35 9.79 0.30 -10.64
C SER A 35 9.71 0.43 -9.13
N ASP A 36 8.74 -0.21 -8.46
CA ASP A 36 8.67 -0.27 -7.00
C ASP A 36 9.92 -0.99 -6.46
N LYS A 37 10.20 -2.21 -6.93
CA LYS A 37 11.39 -2.99 -6.52
C LYS A 37 12.69 -2.21 -6.76
N ASN A 38 12.86 -1.64 -7.96
CA ASN A 38 14.07 -0.93 -8.35
C ASN A 38 14.28 0.36 -7.56
N THR A 39 13.24 1.17 -7.43
CA THR A 39 13.31 2.42 -6.65
C THR A 39 13.62 2.10 -5.21
N ARG A 40 13.01 1.04 -4.66
CA ARG A 40 13.25 0.60 -3.29
C ARG A 40 14.69 0.24 -3.01
N LEU A 41 15.27 -0.60 -3.87
CA LEU A 41 16.69 -0.95 -3.77
C LEU A 41 17.62 0.29 -3.87
N ALA A 42 17.20 1.33 -4.58
CA ALA A 42 17.97 2.57 -4.71
C ALA A 42 17.88 3.44 -3.44
N PHE A 43 16.68 3.72 -2.93
CA PHE A 43 16.51 4.63 -1.78
C PHE A 43 16.82 3.98 -0.43
N GLU A 44 16.76 2.66 -0.30
CA GLU A 44 17.18 1.91 0.90
C GLU A 44 18.64 2.18 1.28
N LYS A 45 19.49 2.54 0.30
CA LYS A 45 20.91 2.85 0.51
C LYS A 45 21.15 4.32 0.87
N MET A 46 20.12 5.16 0.86
CA MET A 46 20.25 6.58 1.19
C MET A 46 20.32 6.78 2.69
N ARG A 47 21.39 7.42 3.16
CA ARG A 47 21.62 7.69 4.60
C ARG A 47 20.45 8.44 5.28
N PRO A 48 19.83 9.48 4.69
CA PRO A 48 18.66 10.11 5.30
C PRO A 48 17.50 9.12 5.52
N VAL A 49 17.23 8.25 4.55
CA VAL A 49 16.16 7.25 4.65
C VAL A 49 16.49 6.23 5.74
N GLU A 50 17.71 5.69 5.75
CA GLU A 50 18.15 4.72 6.76
C GLU A 50 17.96 5.26 8.18
N LEU A 51 18.39 6.50 8.42
CA LEU A 51 18.26 7.16 9.71
C LEU A 51 16.79 7.41 10.09
N ALA A 52 15.98 7.88 9.13
CA ALA A 52 14.56 8.10 9.35
C ALA A 52 13.82 6.81 9.71
N VAL A 53 14.04 5.73 8.94
CA VAL A 53 13.43 4.43 9.20
C VAL A 53 13.88 3.87 10.55
N THR A 54 15.18 3.97 10.87
CA THR A 54 15.70 3.53 12.18
C THR A 54 15.04 4.27 13.34
N ALA A 55 14.94 5.59 13.25
CA ALA A 55 14.30 6.42 14.28
C ALA A 55 12.79 6.10 14.39
N ALA A 56 12.10 5.96 13.27
CA ALA A 56 10.69 5.61 13.22
C ALA A 56 10.40 4.24 13.83
N VAL A 57 11.22 3.21 13.54
CA VAL A 57 11.07 1.87 14.13
C VAL A 57 11.27 1.91 15.63
N ARG A 58 12.24 2.68 16.13
CA ARG A 58 12.43 2.87 17.58
C ARG A 58 11.22 3.55 18.22
N LEU A 59 10.72 4.61 17.61
CA LEU A 59 9.54 5.35 18.07
C LEU A 59 8.29 4.46 18.09
N PHE A 60 8.04 3.73 17.00
CA PHE A 60 6.96 2.76 16.88
C PHE A 60 6.99 1.73 18.01
N LYS A 61 8.15 1.10 18.25
CA LYS A 61 8.32 0.07 19.28
C LYS A 61 8.18 0.61 20.70
N THR A 62 8.53 1.87 20.93
CA THR A 62 8.57 2.44 22.29
C THR A 62 7.21 3.00 22.70
N VAL A 63 6.55 3.77 21.82
CA VAL A 63 5.29 4.47 22.14
C VAL A 63 4.26 4.36 21.03
N GLY A 64 4.71 4.31 19.77
CA GLY A 64 3.83 4.45 18.62
C GLY A 64 2.79 3.35 18.48
N LYS A 65 3.15 2.08 18.74
CA LYS A 65 2.19 0.98 18.71
C LYS A 65 1.07 1.15 19.75
N THR A 66 1.42 1.57 20.96
CA THR A 66 0.43 1.80 22.03
C THR A 66 -0.47 2.99 21.71
N GLU A 67 0.09 4.04 21.12
CA GLU A 67 -0.68 5.21 20.67
C GLU A 67 -1.68 4.84 19.58
N LEU A 68 -1.25 4.14 18.52
CA LEU A 68 -2.12 3.73 17.42
C LEU A 68 -3.22 2.75 17.88
N LEU A 69 -2.92 1.85 18.81
CA LEU A 69 -3.84 0.80 19.24
C LEU A 69 -4.70 1.16 20.46
N GLY A 70 -4.47 2.30 21.11
CA GLY A 70 -5.11 2.64 22.39
C GLY A 70 -6.64 2.64 22.37
N HIS A 71 -7.24 2.98 21.23
CA HIS A 71 -8.70 2.95 21.01
C HIS A 71 -9.15 1.99 19.92
N ALA A 72 -8.23 1.16 19.40
CA ALA A 72 -8.48 0.30 18.26
C ALA A 72 -9.11 -1.03 18.70
N VAL A 73 -10.11 -1.50 17.96
CA VAL A 73 -10.84 -2.74 18.29
C VAL A 73 -10.33 -3.87 17.41
N LYS A 74 -9.70 -4.89 18.01
CA LYS A 74 -9.05 -5.98 17.28
C LYS A 74 -10.06 -6.87 16.55
N VAL A 75 -9.82 -7.18 15.28
CA VAL A 75 -10.61 -8.16 14.52
C VAL A 75 -10.16 -9.58 14.87
N GLY A 76 -11.11 -10.51 14.99
CA GLY A 76 -10.84 -11.92 15.25
C GLY A 76 -12.06 -12.81 14.97
N PRO A 77 -11.93 -14.13 15.15
CA PRO A 77 -12.99 -15.09 14.81
C PRO A 77 -14.26 -14.92 15.65
N THR A 78 -14.15 -14.35 16.86
CA THR A 78 -15.29 -14.06 17.75
C THR A 78 -15.65 -12.58 17.80
N GLN A 79 -14.87 -11.71 17.13
CA GLN A 79 -15.05 -10.26 17.12
C GLN A 79 -14.87 -9.73 15.70
N PHE A 80 -15.99 -9.42 15.04
CA PHE A 80 -16.05 -9.09 13.61
C PHE A 80 -15.62 -10.26 12.69
N PRO A 81 -16.24 -11.46 12.82
CA PRO A 81 -15.89 -12.64 12.02
C PRO A 81 -15.92 -12.38 10.51
N ARG A 82 -16.87 -11.55 10.03
CA ARG A 82 -16.95 -11.12 8.62
C ARG A 82 -15.62 -10.54 8.12
N VAL A 83 -15.09 -9.53 8.79
CA VAL A 83 -13.82 -8.88 8.41
C VAL A 83 -12.63 -9.84 8.58
N HIS A 84 -12.67 -10.69 9.61
CA HIS A 84 -11.65 -11.71 9.81
C HIS A 84 -11.57 -12.69 8.62
N HIS A 85 -12.71 -13.11 8.07
CA HIS A 85 -12.75 -13.97 6.88
C HIS A 85 -12.18 -13.29 5.63
N LEU A 86 -12.39 -11.99 5.44
CA LEU A 86 -11.75 -11.25 4.34
C LEU A 86 -10.22 -11.27 4.46
N ALA A 87 -9.70 -11.05 5.68
CA ALA A 87 -8.26 -11.13 5.95
C ALA A 87 -7.67 -12.51 5.65
N LEU A 88 -8.38 -13.58 6.01
CA LEU A 88 -7.98 -14.96 5.71
C LEU A 88 -7.92 -15.20 4.19
N ARG A 89 -8.92 -14.76 3.43
CA ARG A 89 -8.96 -14.88 1.96
C ARG A 89 -7.80 -14.15 1.29
N CYS A 90 -7.49 -12.93 1.73
CA CYS A 90 -6.34 -12.18 1.20
C CYS A 90 -5.02 -12.86 1.51
N ALA A 91 -4.85 -13.35 2.76
CA ALA A 91 -3.65 -14.03 3.20
C ALA A 91 -3.40 -15.33 2.43
N GLU A 92 -4.45 -16.13 2.20
CA GLU A 92 -4.41 -17.32 1.37
C GLU A 92 -4.04 -16.98 -0.08
N THR A 93 -4.69 -15.97 -0.67
CA THR A 93 -4.44 -15.56 -2.06
C THR A 93 -3.00 -15.11 -2.30
N LEU A 94 -2.43 -14.37 -1.34
CA LEU A 94 -1.08 -13.80 -1.46
C LEU A 94 0.02 -14.67 -0.85
N GLY A 95 -0.34 -15.79 -0.20
CA GLY A 95 0.62 -16.69 0.43
C GLY A 95 1.36 -16.06 1.63
N ILE A 96 0.68 -15.20 2.40
CA ILE A 96 1.23 -14.55 3.60
C ILE A 96 0.55 -15.07 4.87
N ALA A 97 1.18 -14.84 6.03
CA ALA A 97 0.50 -15.03 7.30
C ALA A 97 -0.68 -14.06 7.42
N THR A 98 -1.79 -14.52 8.01
CA THR A 98 -2.99 -13.68 8.18
C THR A 98 -2.65 -12.44 9.02
N PRO A 99 -2.81 -11.23 8.46
CA PRO A 99 -2.44 -10.03 9.18
C PRO A 99 -3.40 -9.76 10.34
N THR A 100 -2.88 -9.15 11.39
CA THR A 100 -3.75 -8.62 12.43
C THR A 100 -4.46 -7.38 11.90
N ILE A 101 -5.79 -7.30 12.07
CA ILE A 101 -6.58 -6.13 11.69
C ILE A 101 -7.18 -5.50 12.94
N TYR A 102 -7.24 -4.17 12.97
CA TYR A 102 -8.00 -3.39 13.94
C TYR A 102 -8.98 -2.47 13.23
N ILE A 103 -10.17 -2.29 13.81
CA ILE A 103 -11.12 -1.25 13.42
C ILE A 103 -10.87 -0.03 14.29
N VAL A 104 -10.80 1.15 13.67
CA VAL A 104 -10.64 2.44 14.37
C VAL A 104 -11.79 3.38 14.03
N ASN A 105 -12.26 4.13 15.03
CA ASN A 105 -13.29 5.13 14.82
C ASN A 105 -12.73 6.29 13.99
N SER A 106 -13.20 6.44 12.76
CA SER A 106 -12.82 7.55 11.90
C SER A 106 -13.85 7.76 10.80
N PRO A 107 -14.27 9.00 10.53
CA PRO A 107 -15.20 9.33 9.47
C PRO A 107 -14.54 9.36 8.08
N HIS A 108 -13.21 9.22 8.00
CA HIS A 108 -12.49 9.25 6.73
C HIS A 108 -12.37 7.85 6.14
N LEU A 109 -12.63 7.69 4.85
CA LEU A 109 -12.38 6.44 4.12
C LEU A 109 -10.88 6.20 4.02
N ASN A 110 -10.35 5.31 4.86
CA ASN A 110 -8.94 4.96 4.86
C ASN A 110 -8.67 3.61 5.52
N ALA A 111 -7.64 2.92 5.03
CA ALA A 111 -6.98 1.83 5.71
C ALA A 111 -5.48 2.06 5.59
N ALA A 112 -4.71 1.55 6.54
CA ALA A 112 -3.26 1.65 6.47
C ALA A 112 -2.58 0.54 7.28
N THR A 113 -1.47 0.05 6.73
CA THR A 113 -0.61 -0.93 7.36
C THR A 113 0.52 -0.26 8.12
N TYR A 114 0.68 -0.60 9.40
CA TYR A 114 1.72 -0.06 10.27
C TYR A 114 2.56 -1.16 10.90
N GLY A 115 3.78 -0.80 11.26
CA GLY A 115 4.68 -1.56 12.10
C GLY A 115 6.01 -1.89 11.46
N THR A 116 6.43 -3.14 11.62
CA THR A 116 7.68 -3.65 11.08
C THR A 116 7.43 -4.89 10.23
N ASN A 117 8.44 -5.37 9.51
CA ASN A 117 8.31 -6.57 8.67
C ASN A 117 7.87 -7.84 9.44
N ASP A 118 7.97 -7.84 10.76
CA ASP A 118 7.73 -9.01 11.61
C ASP A 118 6.64 -8.78 12.66
N ASP A 119 6.15 -7.54 12.76
CA ASP A 119 5.08 -7.14 13.66
C ASP A 119 4.35 -6.00 12.97
N SER A 120 3.44 -6.38 12.08
CA SER A 120 2.61 -5.48 11.28
C SER A 120 1.14 -5.73 11.55
N PHE A 121 0.35 -4.67 11.45
CA PHE A 121 -1.11 -4.76 11.51
C PHE A 121 -1.73 -3.77 10.54
N ILE A 122 -2.96 -4.07 10.12
CA ILE A 122 -3.78 -3.22 9.27
C ILE A 122 -4.77 -2.50 10.18
N MET A 123 -4.86 -1.18 10.06
CA MET A 123 -5.95 -0.40 10.65
C MET A 123 -6.96 -0.05 9.57
N VAL A 124 -8.22 -0.37 9.82
CA VAL A 124 -9.34 -0.06 8.92
C VAL A 124 -10.22 0.95 9.62
N HIS A 125 -10.45 2.10 8.98
CA HIS A 125 -11.39 3.09 9.51
C HIS A 125 -12.83 2.56 9.43
N SER A 126 -13.64 2.85 10.45
CA SER A 126 -15.06 2.46 10.49
C SER A 126 -15.83 2.93 9.25
N ALA A 127 -15.53 4.11 8.71
CA ALA A 127 -16.18 4.61 7.50
C ALA A 127 -16.00 3.68 6.28
N LEU A 128 -14.89 2.94 6.15
CA LEU A 128 -14.78 1.96 5.07
C LEU A 128 -15.78 0.82 5.27
N VAL A 129 -15.95 0.35 6.51
CA VAL A 129 -16.89 -0.73 6.84
C VAL A 129 -18.34 -0.31 6.52
N ASP A 130 -18.66 0.97 6.68
CA ASP A 130 -20.00 1.52 6.40
C ASP A 130 -20.25 1.79 4.91
N HIS A 131 -19.22 2.17 4.15
CA HIS A 131 -19.36 2.59 2.75
C HIS A 131 -19.08 1.48 1.71
N PHE A 132 -18.34 0.44 2.09
CA PHE A 132 -17.83 -0.57 1.18
C PHE A 132 -18.59 -1.89 1.33
N THR A 133 -18.86 -2.54 0.20
CA THR A 133 -19.31 -3.94 0.20
C THR A 133 -18.18 -4.86 0.67
N ASP A 134 -18.49 -6.12 0.98
CA ASP A 134 -17.47 -7.09 1.40
C ASP A 134 -16.38 -7.29 0.34
N ASP A 135 -16.72 -7.29 -0.95
CA ASP A 135 -15.74 -7.45 -2.03
C ASP A 135 -14.89 -6.19 -2.24
N GLU A 136 -15.47 -4.99 -2.08
CA GLU A 136 -14.70 -3.75 -2.10
C GLU A 136 -13.75 -3.66 -0.90
N LEU A 137 -14.23 -4.06 0.28
CA LEU A 137 -13.40 -4.12 1.49
C LEU A 137 -12.32 -5.20 1.37
N LEU A 138 -12.61 -6.34 0.71
CA LEU A 138 -11.62 -7.35 0.36
C LEU A 138 -10.54 -6.78 -0.57
N SER A 139 -10.91 -5.96 -1.55
CA SER A 139 -9.94 -5.27 -2.42
C SER A 139 -9.02 -4.35 -1.60
N VAL A 140 -9.58 -3.56 -0.67
CA VAL A 140 -8.80 -2.69 0.23
C VAL A 140 -7.89 -3.49 1.18
N ILE A 141 -8.40 -4.54 1.82
CA ILE A 141 -7.59 -5.41 2.70
C ILE A 141 -6.52 -6.14 1.89
N GLY A 142 -6.82 -6.56 0.66
CA GLY A 142 -5.87 -7.17 -0.26
C GLY A 142 -4.75 -6.21 -0.67
N HIS A 143 -5.08 -4.93 -0.86
CA HIS A 143 -4.11 -3.87 -1.09
C HIS A 143 -3.16 -3.72 0.12
N GLU A 144 -3.70 -3.64 1.33
CA GLU A 144 -2.90 -3.55 2.56
C GLU A 144 -2.04 -4.82 2.79
N CYS A 145 -2.57 -6.01 2.49
CA CYS A 145 -1.80 -7.25 2.46
C CYS A 145 -0.64 -7.18 1.44
N GLY A 146 -0.84 -6.48 0.32
CA GLY A 146 0.19 -6.22 -0.68
C GLY A 146 1.41 -5.47 -0.11
N HIS A 147 1.18 -4.52 0.79
CA HIS A 147 2.27 -3.83 1.51
C HIS A 147 3.03 -4.77 2.43
N ILE A 148 2.33 -5.67 3.12
CA ILE A 148 2.97 -6.69 3.97
C ILE A 148 3.82 -7.63 3.12
N HIS A 149 3.23 -8.20 2.06
CA HIS A 149 3.89 -9.15 1.18
C HIS A 149 5.17 -8.58 0.55
N ASN A 150 5.17 -7.28 0.18
CA ASN A 150 6.31 -6.65 -0.48
C ASN A 150 7.27 -5.91 0.48
N SER A 151 7.11 -6.10 1.80
CA SER A 151 7.96 -5.48 2.84
C SER A 151 7.94 -3.95 2.83
N HIS A 152 6.77 -3.35 2.57
CA HIS A 152 6.58 -1.91 2.50
C HIS A 152 6.38 -1.27 3.89
N VAL A 153 5.98 -2.06 4.89
CA VAL A 153 5.44 -1.61 6.18
C VAL A 153 6.38 -0.67 6.95
N VAL A 154 7.68 -0.99 7.03
CA VAL A 154 8.65 -0.17 7.78
C VAL A 154 8.80 1.23 7.18
N TYR A 155 8.70 1.36 5.86
CA TYR A 155 8.83 2.63 5.14
C TYR A 155 7.57 3.46 5.28
N LEU A 156 6.38 2.85 5.18
CA LEU A 156 5.10 3.51 5.44
C LEU A 156 5.03 4.04 6.89
N THR A 157 5.47 3.22 7.84
CA THR A 157 5.55 3.62 9.25
C THR A 157 6.51 4.79 9.44
N ALA A 158 7.65 4.80 8.73
CA ALA A 158 8.57 5.93 8.74
C ALA A 158 7.94 7.20 8.16
N MET A 159 7.26 7.11 7.03
CA MET A 159 6.55 8.25 6.43
C MET A 159 5.49 8.81 7.38
N HIS A 160 4.72 7.96 8.06
CA HIS A 160 3.72 8.37 9.04
C HIS A 160 4.34 9.24 10.14
N TYR A 161 5.44 8.79 10.76
CA TYR A 161 6.08 9.55 11.83
C TYR A 161 6.84 10.78 11.33
N LEU A 162 7.49 10.71 10.17
CA LEU A 162 8.09 11.90 9.55
C LEU A 162 7.06 12.99 9.29
N THR A 163 5.82 12.62 8.96
CA THR A 163 4.73 13.57 8.72
C THR A 163 4.14 14.11 10.03
N ARG A 164 3.83 13.22 10.99
CA ARG A 164 3.10 13.57 12.22
C ARG A 164 3.99 14.10 13.34
N MET A 165 5.25 13.69 13.36
CA MET A 165 6.20 13.91 14.46
C MET A 165 7.56 14.40 13.93
N ALA A 166 7.55 15.20 12.86
CA ALA A 166 8.75 15.72 12.20
C ALA A 166 9.77 16.34 13.18
N SER A 167 9.30 16.97 14.25
CA SER A 167 10.14 17.62 15.28
C SER A 167 11.00 16.64 16.09
N VAL A 168 10.63 15.36 16.13
CA VAL A 168 11.42 14.29 16.78
C VAL A 168 12.64 13.91 15.94
N PHE A 169 12.61 14.20 14.64
CA PHE A 169 13.67 13.87 13.70
C PHE A 169 14.64 15.03 13.50
N VAL A 170 15.87 14.71 13.12
CA VAL A 170 16.86 15.74 12.76
C VAL A 170 16.44 16.41 11.45
N LYS A 171 16.32 17.73 11.44
CA LYS A 171 15.72 18.51 10.33
C LYS A 171 16.30 18.19 8.94
N TRP A 172 17.62 18.00 8.83
CA TRP A 172 18.27 17.72 7.54
C TRP A 172 17.94 16.32 6.98
N ILE A 173 17.40 15.42 7.80
CA ILE A 173 16.98 14.07 7.39
C ILE A 173 15.58 14.11 6.77
N VAL A 174 14.67 14.90 7.35
CA VAL A 174 13.23 14.83 7.05
C VAL A 174 12.93 15.09 5.58
N GLY A 175 13.39 16.21 5.03
CA GLY A 175 13.10 16.59 3.64
C GLY A 175 13.59 15.55 2.62
N PRO A 176 14.89 15.19 2.60
CA PRO A 176 15.42 14.19 1.68
C PRO A 176 14.78 12.81 1.86
N ALA A 177 14.54 12.36 3.10
CA ALA A 177 13.88 11.09 3.36
C ALA A 177 12.44 11.10 2.82
N MET A 178 11.66 12.15 3.11
CA MET A 178 10.30 12.29 2.60
C MET A 178 10.26 12.31 1.07
N LEU A 179 11.15 13.05 0.40
CA LEU A 179 11.17 13.07 -1.07
C LEU A 179 11.43 11.68 -1.67
N ALA A 180 12.40 10.96 -1.13
CA ALA A 180 12.73 9.61 -1.57
C ALA A 180 11.58 8.62 -1.30
N LEU A 181 11.03 8.66 -0.08
CA LEU A 181 9.93 7.81 0.36
C LEU A 181 8.65 8.09 -0.42
N SER A 182 8.26 9.35 -0.65
CA SER A 182 7.10 9.71 -1.47
C SER A 182 7.27 9.24 -2.92
N GLY A 183 8.47 9.41 -3.49
CA GLY A 183 8.80 8.93 -4.82
C GLY A 183 8.62 7.43 -4.99
N TRP A 184 9.06 6.65 -4.01
CA TRP A 184 8.86 5.21 -3.98
C TRP A 184 7.41 4.82 -3.67
N SER A 185 6.79 5.44 -2.67
CA SER A 185 5.43 5.11 -2.18
C SER A 185 4.43 5.10 -3.33
N ARG A 186 4.53 6.07 -4.25
CA ARG A 186 3.67 6.10 -5.45
C ARG A 186 3.73 4.84 -6.31
N ARG A 187 4.90 4.19 -6.38
CA ARG A 187 5.11 2.94 -7.13
C ARG A 187 4.66 1.73 -6.30
N ALA A 188 4.88 1.76 -5.00
CA ALA A 188 4.38 0.75 -4.07
C ALA A 188 2.85 0.65 -4.10
N GLU A 189 2.14 1.77 -4.25
CA GLU A 189 0.68 1.78 -4.44
C GLU A 189 0.24 0.96 -5.64
N VAL A 190 0.95 1.05 -6.76
CA VAL A 190 0.64 0.25 -7.96
C VAL A 190 0.79 -1.24 -7.66
N THR A 191 1.89 -1.64 -7.01
CA THR A 191 2.06 -3.03 -6.56
C THR A 191 0.90 -3.49 -5.68
N CYS A 192 0.43 -2.64 -4.78
CA CYS A 192 -0.60 -2.99 -3.81
C CYS A 192 -2.01 -2.98 -4.44
N ASP A 193 -2.28 -2.12 -5.42
CA ASP A 193 -3.50 -2.17 -6.24
C ASP A 193 -3.63 -3.51 -6.97
N ARG A 194 -2.51 -4.00 -7.53
CA ARG A 194 -2.46 -5.35 -8.15
C ARG A 194 -2.77 -6.44 -7.12
N ALA A 195 -2.27 -6.33 -5.89
CA ALA A 195 -2.55 -7.28 -4.82
C ALA A 195 -4.04 -7.28 -4.42
N GLY A 196 -4.66 -6.11 -4.31
CA GLY A 196 -6.10 -5.95 -4.08
C GLY A 196 -6.92 -6.63 -5.18
N LEU A 197 -6.56 -6.38 -6.45
CA LEU A 197 -7.23 -7.00 -7.58
C LEU A 197 -7.05 -8.53 -7.63
N LEU A 198 -5.87 -9.05 -7.27
CA LEU A 198 -5.66 -10.51 -7.16
C LEU A 198 -6.56 -11.14 -6.09
N CYS A 199 -6.82 -10.44 -4.97
CA CYS A 199 -7.68 -10.93 -3.89
C CYS A 199 -9.15 -10.98 -4.29
N VAL A 200 -9.65 -9.93 -4.95
CA VAL A 200 -11.08 -9.83 -5.31
C VAL A 200 -11.42 -10.45 -6.66
N LYS A 201 -10.46 -10.53 -7.58
CA LYS A 201 -10.60 -11.09 -8.95
C LYS A 201 -11.70 -10.41 -9.79
N ASP A 202 -11.99 -9.16 -9.47
CA ASP A 202 -12.99 -8.34 -10.16
C ASP A 202 -12.45 -6.91 -10.32
N LEU A 203 -12.29 -6.49 -11.58
CA LEU A 203 -11.76 -5.18 -11.95
C LEU A 203 -12.74 -4.06 -11.62
N ASP A 204 -14.04 -4.29 -11.82
CA ASP A 204 -15.06 -3.28 -11.56
C ASP A 204 -15.17 -3.01 -10.07
N VAL A 205 -15.10 -4.07 -9.24
CA VAL A 205 -15.07 -3.93 -7.78
C VAL A 205 -13.84 -3.13 -7.33
N SER A 206 -12.64 -3.46 -7.84
CA SER A 206 -11.41 -2.77 -7.44
C SER A 206 -11.37 -1.31 -7.90
N THR A 207 -11.85 -1.03 -9.12
CA THR A 207 -11.91 0.36 -9.62
C THR A 207 -12.98 1.17 -8.89
N ARG A 208 -14.13 0.58 -8.57
CA ARG A 208 -15.17 1.22 -7.74
C ARG A 208 -14.68 1.50 -6.32
N ALA A 209 -13.94 0.58 -5.71
CA ALA A 209 -13.30 0.81 -4.42
C ALA A 209 -12.37 2.05 -4.45
N LEU A 210 -11.51 2.17 -5.47
CA LEU A 210 -10.65 3.35 -5.65
C LEU A 210 -11.44 4.64 -5.85
N THR A 211 -12.50 4.63 -6.66
CA THR A 211 -13.28 5.85 -6.90
C THR A 211 -14.15 6.27 -5.73
N LYS A 212 -14.64 5.33 -4.91
CA LYS A 212 -15.32 5.65 -3.65
C LYS A 212 -14.43 6.44 -2.70
N LEU A 213 -13.11 6.23 -2.71
CA LEU A 213 -12.14 7.04 -1.95
C LEU A 213 -12.09 8.49 -2.42
N ALA A 214 -12.29 8.75 -3.73
CA ALA A 214 -12.35 10.11 -4.25
C ALA A 214 -13.63 10.84 -3.83
N LEU A 215 -14.75 10.11 -3.82
CA LEU A 215 -16.08 10.71 -3.72
C LEU A 215 -16.63 10.78 -2.29
N GLY A 216 -16.48 9.72 -1.49
CA GLY A 216 -16.95 9.71 -0.10
C GLY A 216 -18.47 9.85 0.11
N SER A 217 -19.30 9.73 -0.93
CA SER A 217 -20.74 9.98 -0.85
C SER A 217 -21.57 8.76 -1.28
N THR A 218 -22.25 8.13 -0.30
CA THR A 218 -23.16 6.99 -0.55
C THR A 218 -24.33 7.33 -1.47
N LYS A 219 -24.67 8.61 -1.59
CA LYS A 219 -25.75 9.09 -2.47
C LYS A 219 -25.33 9.16 -3.94
N LEU A 220 -24.04 9.31 -4.21
CA LEU A 220 -23.52 9.57 -5.56
C LEU A 220 -22.78 8.37 -6.17
N TYR A 221 -22.59 7.28 -5.41
CA TYR A 221 -21.82 6.12 -5.90
C TYR A 221 -22.42 5.49 -7.16
N GLU A 222 -23.75 5.38 -7.25
CA GLU A 222 -24.43 4.80 -8.41
C GLU A 222 -24.52 5.77 -9.60
N GLU A 223 -24.31 7.06 -9.38
CA GLU A 223 -24.32 8.11 -10.41
C GLU A 223 -22.91 8.35 -10.99
N LEU A 224 -21.87 7.86 -10.32
CA LEU A 224 -20.49 8.11 -10.73
C LEU A 224 -20.17 7.39 -12.05
N ASN A 225 -19.84 8.18 -13.08
CA ASN A 225 -19.32 7.67 -14.33
C ASN A 225 -17.78 7.59 -14.29
N LEU A 226 -17.25 6.37 -14.32
CA LEU A 226 -15.80 6.12 -14.26
C LEU A 226 -15.04 6.71 -15.45
N GLU A 227 -15.59 6.62 -16.67
CA GLU A 227 -14.96 7.17 -17.86
C GLU A 227 -14.91 8.70 -17.82
N ALA A 228 -15.97 9.34 -17.33
CA ALA A 228 -15.98 10.80 -17.14
C ALA A 228 -14.94 11.24 -16.10
N PHE A 229 -14.78 10.49 -15.01
CA PHE A 229 -13.75 10.76 -13.99
C PHE A 229 -12.32 10.61 -14.54
N ILE A 230 -12.09 9.62 -15.42
CA ILE A 230 -10.80 9.44 -16.09
C ILE A 230 -10.57 10.55 -17.13
N ALA A 231 -11.57 10.89 -17.95
CA ALA A 231 -11.46 11.95 -18.96
C ALA A 231 -11.13 13.31 -18.33
N GLN A 232 -11.75 13.64 -17.20
CA GLN A 232 -11.43 14.84 -16.42
C GLN A 232 -9.95 14.92 -16.04
N HIS A 233 -9.31 13.79 -15.71
CA HIS A 233 -7.89 13.76 -15.40
C HIS A 233 -7.02 14.10 -16.61
N GLU A 234 -7.38 13.60 -17.80
CA GLU A 234 -6.65 13.86 -19.05
C GLU A 234 -6.65 15.35 -19.41
N GLU A 235 -7.76 16.05 -19.23
CA GLU A 235 -7.87 17.50 -19.43
C GLU A 235 -6.88 18.28 -18.53
N GLY A 236 -6.65 17.80 -17.31
CA GLY A 236 -5.76 18.44 -16.34
C GLY A 236 -4.25 18.21 -16.57
N LYS A 237 -3.86 17.29 -17.47
CA LYS A 237 -2.43 16.89 -17.64
C LYS A 237 -1.52 18.02 -18.16
N GLY A 238 -2.08 19.02 -18.82
CA GLY A 238 -1.35 20.19 -19.33
C GLY A 238 -1.04 21.27 -18.27
N GLY A 239 -1.69 21.22 -17.11
CA GLY A 239 -1.58 22.27 -16.09
C GLY A 239 -0.37 22.11 -15.15
N ILE A 240 0.09 23.22 -14.59
CA ILE A 240 1.17 23.24 -13.57
C ILE A 240 0.80 22.46 -12.29
N GLY A 241 -0.49 22.26 -12.03
CA GLY A 241 -0.99 21.51 -10.86
C GLY A 241 -0.54 20.04 -10.83
N ARG A 242 -0.18 19.45 -11.98
CA ARG A 242 0.34 18.08 -12.05
C ARG A 242 1.61 17.86 -11.24
N PHE A 243 2.42 18.92 -11.06
CA PHE A 243 3.67 18.84 -10.30
C PHE A 243 3.43 18.65 -8.80
N ALA A 244 2.21 18.91 -8.29
CA ALA A 244 1.84 18.61 -6.91
C ALA A 244 1.95 17.10 -6.59
N GLU A 245 1.86 16.23 -7.60
CA GLU A 245 2.04 14.79 -7.42
C GLU A 245 3.49 14.41 -7.01
N PHE A 246 4.49 15.26 -7.26
CA PHE A 246 5.89 14.97 -6.85
C PHE A 246 6.04 14.80 -5.34
N THR A 247 5.26 15.56 -4.56
CA THR A 247 5.26 15.52 -3.10
C THR A 247 4.11 14.68 -2.53
N ALA A 248 3.24 14.14 -3.38
CA ALA A 248 2.17 13.23 -2.95
C ALA A 248 2.72 11.84 -2.63
N ASN A 249 2.13 11.19 -1.63
CA ASN A 249 2.51 9.84 -1.21
C ASN A 249 1.82 8.73 -2.05
N HIS A 250 0.80 9.10 -2.83
CA HIS A 250 0.03 8.21 -3.68
C HIS A 250 -0.10 8.85 -5.06
N PRO A 251 -0.16 8.06 -6.15
CA PRO A 251 -0.57 8.59 -7.44
C PRO A 251 -2.02 9.05 -7.34
N TRP A 252 -2.42 9.97 -8.20
CA TRP A 252 -3.83 10.35 -8.27
C TRP A 252 -4.71 9.15 -8.65
N LEU A 253 -5.91 9.09 -8.07
CA LEU A 253 -6.82 7.94 -8.22
C LEU A 253 -7.11 7.56 -9.68
N PRO A 254 -7.32 8.50 -10.63
CA PRO A 254 -7.46 8.15 -12.05
C PRO A 254 -6.26 7.38 -12.63
N LYS A 255 -5.03 7.75 -12.24
CA LYS A 255 -3.81 7.04 -12.66
C LYS A 255 -3.74 5.64 -12.08
N ARG A 256 -4.15 5.46 -10.82
CA ARG A 256 -4.25 4.13 -10.18
C ARG A 256 -5.26 3.24 -10.90
N VAL A 257 -6.43 3.80 -11.26
CA VAL A 257 -7.44 3.08 -12.07
C VAL A 257 -6.86 2.64 -13.42
N LEU A 258 -6.21 3.55 -14.15
CA LEU A 258 -5.59 3.24 -15.45
C LEU A 258 -4.47 2.19 -15.33
N ALA A 259 -3.62 2.31 -14.30
CA ALA A 259 -2.57 1.33 -14.03
C ALA A 259 -3.14 -0.05 -13.67
N LEU A 260 -4.25 -0.08 -12.94
CA LEU A 260 -4.96 -1.31 -12.58
C LEU A 260 -5.63 -1.96 -13.80
N ARG A 261 -6.24 -1.17 -14.69
CA ARG A 261 -6.76 -1.64 -16.00
C ARG A 261 -5.66 -2.31 -16.83
N ALA A 262 -4.48 -1.69 -16.92
CA ALA A 262 -3.33 -2.28 -17.61
C ALA A 262 -2.91 -3.63 -16.99
N PHE A 263 -2.91 -3.75 -15.66
CA PHE A 263 -2.60 -5.03 -15.01
C PHE A 263 -3.66 -6.11 -15.24
N ALA A 264 -4.95 -5.73 -15.34
CA ALA A 264 -6.02 -6.67 -15.64
C ALA A 264 -5.91 -7.29 -17.05
N GLU A 265 -5.20 -6.65 -17.97
CA GLU A 265 -4.87 -7.21 -19.30
C GLU A 265 -3.74 -8.25 -19.26
N SER A 266 -3.01 -8.37 -18.14
CA SER A 266 -1.88 -9.29 -18.03
C SER A 266 -2.30 -10.75 -18.10
N GLU A 267 -1.48 -11.58 -18.74
CA GLU A 267 -1.65 -13.04 -18.71
C GLU A 267 -1.68 -13.56 -17.26
N LEU A 268 -0.85 -12.98 -16.38
CA LEU A 268 -0.77 -13.35 -14.97
C LEU A 268 -2.13 -13.20 -14.28
N TYR A 269 -2.74 -12.01 -14.35
CA TYR A 269 -4.03 -11.76 -13.72
C TYR A 269 -5.13 -12.60 -14.37
N ARG A 270 -5.17 -12.64 -15.71
CA ARG A 270 -6.22 -13.36 -16.43
C ARG A 270 -6.22 -14.85 -16.11
N ARG A 271 -5.04 -15.48 -16.00
CA ARG A 271 -4.91 -16.87 -15.54
C ARG A 271 -5.44 -17.03 -14.11
N HIS A 272 -5.03 -16.14 -13.19
CA HIS A 272 -5.44 -16.18 -11.78
C HIS A 272 -6.95 -15.98 -11.57
N ALA A 273 -7.57 -15.15 -12.41
CA ALA A 273 -9.00 -14.85 -12.42
C ALA A 273 -9.84 -15.84 -13.24
N GLY A 274 -9.22 -16.82 -13.93
CA GLY A 274 -9.94 -17.78 -14.76
C GLY A 274 -10.46 -17.22 -16.10
N LEU A 275 -9.89 -16.10 -16.57
CA LEU A 275 -10.26 -15.40 -17.81
C LEU A 275 -9.46 -15.85 -19.05
N GLY A 276 -8.70 -16.94 -18.93
CA GLY A 276 -7.83 -17.48 -19.98
C GLY A 276 -6.36 -17.07 -19.85
N ALA A 277 -5.51 -17.62 -20.72
CA ALA A 277 -4.05 -17.44 -20.70
C ALA A 277 -3.53 -16.47 -21.78
N SER A 278 -4.40 -15.87 -22.61
CA SER A 278 -3.99 -14.80 -23.50
C SER A 278 -4.00 -13.47 -22.74
N GLY A 279 -2.94 -12.68 -22.89
CA GLY A 279 -2.80 -11.39 -22.24
C GLY A 279 -1.42 -10.80 -22.48
N LEU A 280 -1.19 -9.62 -21.92
CA LEU A 280 0.12 -8.97 -21.96
C LEU A 280 1.11 -9.67 -21.03
N SER A 281 2.37 -9.66 -21.40
CA SER A 281 3.46 -9.97 -20.49
C SER A 281 3.55 -8.92 -19.38
N MET A 282 4.15 -9.27 -18.24
CA MET A 282 4.35 -8.30 -17.15
C MET A 282 5.28 -7.14 -17.54
N GLU A 283 6.15 -7.33 -18.54
CA GLU A 283 7.01 -6.27 -19.07
C GLU A 283 6.19 -5.21 -19.83
N GLU A 284 5.34 -5.63 -20.77
CA GLU A 284 4.43 -4.74 -21.51
C GLU A 284 3.45 -4.00 -20.56
N VAL A 285 2.97 -4.70 -19.53
CA VAL A 285 2.12 -4.11 -18.49
C VAL A 285 2.88 -3.03 -17.73
N ASP A 286 4.12 -3.30 -17.32
CA ASP A 286 4.94 -2.36 -16.57
C ASP A 286 5.33 -1.13 -17.40
N GLU A 287 5.53 -1.29 -18.72
CA GLU A 287 5.70 -0.18 -19.66
C GLU A 287 4.44 0.70 -19.75
N LYS A 288 3.27 0.10 -19.96
CA LYS A 288 1.98 0.84 -19.96
C LYS A 288 1.76 1.59 -18.66
N VAL A 289 1.99 0.92 -17.53
CA VAL A 289 1.86 1.51 -16.20
C VAL A 289 2.84 2.66 -16.02
N HIS A 290 4.09 2.53 -16.49
CA HIS A 290 5.09 3.58 -16.40
C HIS A 290 4.61 4.87 -17.08
N GLU A 291 4.06 4.75 -18.29
CA GLU A 291 3.52 5.88 -19.06
C GLU A 291 2.33 6.56 -18.37
N VAL A 292 1.51 5.79 -17.64
CA VAL A 292 0.38 6.33 -16.87
C VAL A 292 0.85 7.09 -15.63
N ILE A 293 1.80 6.53 -14.87
CA ILE A 293 2.16 7.07 -13.55
C ILE A 293 3.25 8.13 -13.61
N LYS A 294 4.00 8.24 -14.71
CA LYS A 294 5.06 9.25 -14.83
C LYS A 294 4.49 10.66 -14.64
N ILE A 295 5.24 11.49 -13.92
CA ILE A 295 4.86 12.89 -13.65
C ILE A 295 5.49 13.82 -14.71
N TRP A 296 6.62 13.39 -15.27
CA TRP A 296 7.37 14.09 -16.29
C TRP A 296 7.78 13.12 -17.40
N GLY A 297 7.89 13.67 -18.62
CA GLY A 297 7.99 12.95 -19.88
C GLY A 297 9.32 12.21 -20.04
#